data_AF-A0A9E4BXR8-F1
#
_entry.id   AF-A0A9E4BXR8-F1
#
_cell.length_a   1.000
_cell.length_b   1.000
_cell.length_c   1.000
_cell.angle_alpha   90.00
_cell.angle_beta   90.00
_cell.angle_gamma   90.00
#
_symmetry.space_group_name_H-M   'P 1'
#
loop_
_entity.id
_entity.type
_entity.pdbx_description
1 polymer ?
#
loop_
_entity_poly.entity_id
_entity_poly.type
_entity_poly.pdbx_seq_one_letter_code
_entity_poly.pdbx_strand_id
1 'polypeptide(L)'
;MRIIDYLHRQLEGEAGEYAVLATTADHIEEAHKSGKIAFVLGLEGGDALKGDLSVLRTLYRLGLRHLGLVHEGRNALGTATQVWSGPTMRLYDSEV
;
A
#
# COMPACT_ATOMS: atom_id res chain seq x y z
N MET A 1 8.23 -4.85 6.22
CA MET A 1 8.36 -3.64 7.04
C MET A 1 9.42 -2.64 6.54
N ARG A 2 10.53 -3.07 5.89
CA ARG A 2 11.61 -2.16 5.43
C ARG A 2 11.17 -0.94 4.61
N ILE A 3 10.21 -1.10 3.69
CA ILE A 3 9.74 0.02 2.84
C ILE A 3 9.00 1.07 3.66
N ILE A 4 8.18 0.64 4.63
CA ILE A 4 7.43 1.52 5.51
C ILE A 4 8.39 2.28 6.43
N ASP A 5 9.36 1.58 7.02
CA ASP A 5 10.45 2.21 7.79
C ASP A 5 11.21 3.25 6.97
N TYR A 6 11.59 2.92 5.73
CA TYR A 6 12.28 3.85 4.85
C TYR A 6 11.43 5.10 4.58
N LEU A 7 10.13 4.95 4.27
CA LEU A 7 9.21 6.07 4.08
C LEU A 7 9.19 7.00 5.30
N HIS A 8 8.99 6.45 6.51
CA HIS A 8 8.99 7.25 7.74
C HIS A 8 10.31 8.00 7.93
N ARG A 9 11.46 7.31 7.78
CA ARG A 9 12.77 7.96 7.89
C ARG A 9 13.01 9.07 6.86
N GLN A 10 12.48 8.94 5.64
CA GLN A 10 12.58 10.02 4.65
C GLN A 10 11.72 11.21 5.05
N LEU A 11 10.48 10.97 5.49
CA LEU A 11 9.55 12.02 5.89
C LEU A 11 9.92 12.71 7.21
N GLU A 12 10.67 12.05 8.09
CA GLU A 12 11.27 12.65 9.29
C GLU A 12 12.53 13.49 8.95
N GLY A 13 13.12 13.29 7.78
CA GLY A 13 14.27 14.03 7.28
C GLY A 13 13.87 15.18 6.36
N GLU A 14 14.79 15.56 5.46
CA GLU A 14 14.61 16.69 4.53
C GLU A 14 13.36 16.56 3.64
N ALA A 15 12.94 15.34 3.29
CA ALA A 15 11.74 15.16 2.49
C ALA A 15 10.45 15.62 3.22
N GLY A 16 10.46 15.68 4.56
CA GLY A 16 9.36 16.19 5.38
C GLY A 16 9.04 17.68 5.16
N GLU A 17 10.00 18.44 4.62
CA GLU A 17 9.77 19.84 4.23
C GLU A 17 8.84 19.92 3.02
N TYR A 18 8.84 18.91 2.15
CA TYR A 18 8.10 18.89 0.89
C TYR A 18 6.92 17.93 0.88
N ALA A 19 6.88 16.97 1.81
CA ALA A 19 5.89 15.91 1.80
C ALA A 19 5.50 15.43 3.20
N VAL A 20 4.31 14.83 3.31
CA VAL A 20 3.78 14.28 4.56
C VAL A 20 3.07 12.95 4.33
N LEU A 21 3.05 12.09 5.34
CA LEU A 21 2.20 10.90 5.35
C LEU A 21 0.77 11.30 5.74
N ALA A 22 -0.17 11.16 4.81
CA ALA A 22 -1.57 11.40 5.05
C ALA A 22 -2.28 10.13 5.51
N THR A 23 -2.92 10.20 6.68
CA THR A 23 -3.70 9.10 7.25
C THR A 23 -5.19 9.42 7.41
N THR A 24 -5.58 10.65 7.07
CA THR A 24 -6.94 11.17 7.05
C THR A 24 -7.11 12.07 5.83
N ALA A 25 -8.36 12.37 5.46
CA ALA A 25 -8.65 13.35 4.41
C ALA A 25 -8.12 14.74 4.80
N ASP A 26 -8.26 15.13 6.07
CA ASP A 26 -7.76 16.42 6.56
C ASP A 26 -6.25 16.58 6.36
N HIS A 27 -5.44 15.52 6.56
CA HIS A 27 -4.00 15.59 6.27
C HIS A 27 -3.72 15.89 4.79
N ILE A 28 -4.55 15.39 3.88
CA ILE A 28 -4.42 15.65 2.44
C ILE A 28 -4.74 17.12 2.15
N GLU A 29 -5.84 17.62 2.70
CA GLU A 29 -6.27 19.02 2.53
C GLU A 29 -5.22 20.00 3.09
N GLU A 30 -4.68 19.73 4.28
CA GLU A 30 -3.64 20.57 4.88
C GLU A 30 -2.30 20.49 4.13
N ALA A 31 -1.92 19.31 3.63
CA ALA A 31 -0.77 19.18 2.76
C ALA A 31 -0.94 20.03 1.48
N HIS A 32 -2.12 19.97 0.86
CA HIS A 32 -2.43 20.77 -0.32
C HIS A 32 -2.34 22.28 -0.05
N LYS A 33 -2.97 22.75 1.04
CA LYS A 33 -2.92 24.18 1.44
C LYS A 33 -1.51 24.66 1.76
N SER A 34 -0.68 23.79 2.34
CA SER A 34 0.72 24.10 2.69
C SER A 34 1.71 23.91 1.54
N GLY A 35 1.23 23.53 0.35
CA GLY A 35 2.09 23.32 -0.83
C GLY A 35 2.93 22.04 -0.75
N LYS A 36 2.58 21.10 0.13
CA LYS A 36 3.27 19.81 0.32
C LYS A 36 2.59 18.68 -0.45
N ILE A 37 3.36 17.65 -0.75
CA ILE A 37 2.87 16.39 -1.34
C ILE A 37 2.31 15.49 -0.23
N ALA A 38 1.06 15.06 -0.36
CA ALA A 38 0.46 14.06 0.53
C ALA A 38 0.72 12.64 0.02
N PHE A 39 1.48 11.85 0.76
CA PHE A 39 1.62 10.41 0.51
C PHE A 39 0.51 9.65 1.23
N VAL A 40 -0.24 8.82 0.49
CA VAL A 40 -1.17 7.84 1.07
C VAL A 40 -0.55 6.46 0.92
N LEU A 41 -0.23 5.82 2.04
CA LEU A 41 0.42 4.51 2.01
C LEU A 41 -0.59 3.42 1.61
N GLY A 42 -0.28 2.71 0.53
CA GLY A 42 -1.05 1.60 0.00
C GLY A 42 -0.29 0.27 0.04
N LEU A 43 -1.05 -0.82 0.10
CA LEU A 43 -0.57 -2.20 -0.04
C LEU A 43 -1.26 -2.82 -1.25
N GLU A 44 -0.47 -3.21 -2.23
CA GLU A 44 -0.92 -3.84 -3.46
C GLU A 44 -0.93 -5.37 -3.28
N GLY A 45 -2.11 -5.94 -3.06
CA GLY A 45 -2.31 -7.37 -2.81
C GLY A 45 -2.29 -7.74 -1.31
N GLY A 46 -3.28 -8.54 -0.90
CA GLY A 46 -3.42 -9.05 0.47
C GLY A 46 -2.42 -10.16 0.86
N ASP A 47 -1.54 -10.58 -0.04
CA ASP A 47 -0.58 -11.67 0.18
C ASP A 47 0.37 -11.44 1.36
N ALA A 48 0.71 -10.17 1.62
CA ALA A 48 1.53 -9.78 2.75
C ALA A 48 0.84 -9.99 4.11
N LEU A 49 -0.49 -10.14 4.13
CA LEU A 49 -1.25 -10.43 5.35
C LEU A 49 -1.14 -11.89 5.78
N LYS A 50 -0.84 -12.80 4.84
CA LYS A 50 -0.75 -14.26 5.09
C LYS A 50 -1.95 -14.83 5.86
N GLY A 51 -3.14 -14.27 5.65
CA GLY A 51 -4.38 -14.69 6.32
C GLY A 51 -4.53 -14.19 7.77
N ASP A 52 -3.60 -13.40 8.29
CA ASP A 52 -3.65 -12.86 9.65
C ASP A 52 -4.01 -11.36 9.67
N LEU A 53 -5.21 -11.05 10.16
CA LEU A 53 -5.69 -9.67 10.31
C LEU A 53 -4.90 -8.86 11.37
N SER A 54 -4.12 -9.51 12.24
CA SER A 54 -3.21 -8.82 13.14
C SER A 54 -2.14 -8.02 12.38
N VAL A 55 -1.71 -8.55 11.23
CA VAL A 55 -0.78 -7.88 10.32
C VAL A 55 -1.43 -6.63 9.73
N LEU A 56 -2.69 -6.72 9.29
CA LEU A 56 -3.44 -5.57 8.76
C LEU A 56 -3.60 -4.46 9.82
N ARG A 57 -3.96 -4.83 11.05
CA ARG A 57 -4.06 -3.86 12.16
C ARG A 57 -2.73 -3.18 12.46
N THR A 58 -1.63 -3.92 12.38
CA THR A 58 -0.28 -3.38 12.56
C THR A 58 0.09 -2.41 11.45
N LEU A 59 -0.13 -2.79 10.19
CA LEU A 59 0.11 -1.93 9.03
C LEU A 59 -0.74 -0.65 9.06
N TYR A 60 -2.01 -0.75 9.48
CA TYR A 60 -2.88 0.40 9.66
C TYR A 60 -2.33 1.39 10.69
N ARG A 61 -1.80 0.90 11.83
CA ARG A 61 -1.14 1.74 12.84
C ARG A 61 0.14 2.39 12.31
N LEU A 62 0.83 1.74 11.38
CA LEU A 62 2.01 2.28 10.71
C LEU A 62 1.69 3.23 9.55
N GLY A 63 0.41 3.50 9.28
CA GLY A 63 -0.03 4.52 8.33
C GLY A 63 -0.70 4.00 7.05
N LEU A 64 -0.86 2.69 6.88
CA LEU A 64 -1.56 2.12 5.72
C LEU A 64 -3.02 2.61 5.68
N ARG A 65 -3.48 3.10 4.52
CA ARG A 65 -4.87 3.54 4.31
C ARG A 65 -5.54 2.98 3.04
N HIS A 66 -4.78 2.29 2.19
CA HIS A 66 -5.30 1.64 1.00
C HIS A 66 -4.85 0.18 0.93
N LEU A 67 -5.76 -0.74 0.63
CA LEU A 67 -5.47 -2.16 0.42
C LEU A 67 -6.10 -2.61 -0.90
N GLY A 68 -5.26 -2.95 -1.88
CA GLY A 68 -5.67 -3.79 -2.99
C GLY A 68 -5.87 -5.22 -2.50
N LEU A 69 -7.07 -5.77 -2.65
CA LEU A 69 -7.41 -7.10 -2.14
C LEU A 69 -6.53 -8.19 -2.79
N VAL A 70 -6.34 -8.06 -4.10
CA VAL A 70 -5.57 -8.98 -4.94
C VAL A 70 -4.69 -8.18 -5.88
N HIS A 71 -3.52 -8.72 -6.22
CA HIS A 71 -2.62 -8.15 -7.21
C HIS A 71 -2.16 -9.22 -8.20
N GLU A 72 -1.50 -10.26 -7.70
CA GLU A 72 -1.14 -11.43 -8.50
C GLU A 72 -1.61 -12.72 -7.83
N GLY A 73 -2.16 -13.62 -8.64
CA GLY A 73 -2.59 -14.93 -8.19
C GLY A 73 -3.74 -14.92 -7.18
N ARG A 74 -3.81 -16.00 -6.41
CA ARG A 74 -4.82 -16.20 -5.36
C ARG A 74 -4.20 -15.96 -3.98
N ASN A 75 -4.94 -15.25 -3.14
CA ASN A 75 -4.63 -15.09 -1.73
C ASN A 75 -5.87 -15.36 -0.86
N ALA A 76 -5.76 -15.13 0.45
CA ALA A 76 -6.86 -15.39 1.39
C ALA A 76 -8.10 -14.49 1.19
N LEU A 77 -7.97 -13.38 0.45
CA LEU A 77 -9.04 -12.40 0.22
C LEU A 77 -9.75 -12.60 -1.13
N GLY A 78 -9.13 -13.30 -2.08
CA GLY A 78 -9.70 -13.54 -3.39
C GLY A 78 -8.68 -14.01 -4.42
N THR A 79 -9.07 -13.85 -5.69
CA THR A 79 -8.30 -14.29 -6.85
C THR A 79 -8.18 -13.15 -7.87
N ALA A 80 -6.97 -12.93 -8.39
CA ALA A 80 -6.75 -11.99 -9.49
C ALA A 80 -7.47 -12.44 -10.77
N THR A 81 -7.92 -11.49 -11.59
CA THR A 81 -8.53 -11.79 -12.89
C THR A 81 -7.48 -12.14 -13.95
N GLN A 82 -6.28 -11.57 -13.80
CA GLN A 82 -5.17 -11.69 -14.74
C GLN A 82 -3.86 -11.76 -13.97
N VAL A 83 -2.85 -12.37 -14.58
CA VAL A 83 -1.49 -12.46 -14.05
C VAL A 83 -0.47 -12.22 -15.13
N TRP A 84 0.71 -11.73 -14.74
CA TRP A 84 1.85 -11.61 -15.63
C TRP A 84 2.41 -12.99 -15.99
N SER A 85 2.75 -13.16 -17.26
CA SER A 85 3.34 -14.36 -17.84
C SER A 85 4.51 -13.96 -18.73
N GLY A 86 5.63 -13.61 -18.11
CA GLY A 86 6.73 -12.95 -18.81
C GLY A 86 6.31 -11.53 -19.24
N PRO A 87 6.41 -11.16 -20.54
CA PRO A 87 6.06 -9.83 -21.00
C PRO A 87 4.56 -9.63 -21.27
N THR A 88 3.72 -10.66 -21.09
CA THR A 88 2.28 -10.59 -21.43
C THR A 88 1.40 -10.78 -20.20
N MET A 89 0.24 -10.13 -20.22
CA MET A 89 -0.85 -10.40 -19.28
C MET A 89 -1.75 -11.51 -19.83
N ARG A 90 -2.06 -12.50 -19.00
CA ARG A 90 -3.01 -13.58 -19.32
C ARG A 90 -4.09 -13.67 -18.25
N LEU A 91 -5.22 -14.29 -18.59
CA LEU A 91 -6.24 -14.62 -17.59
C LEU A 91 -5.63 -15.54 -16.51
N TYR A 92 -6.02 -15.32 -15.27
CA TYR A 92 -5.62 -16.21 -14.19
C TYR A 92 -6.39 -17.51 -14.33
N ASP A 93 -5.65 -18.60 -14.51
CA ASP A 93 -6.18 -19.95 -14.50
C ASP A 93 -5.74 -20.61 -13.19
N SER A 94 -6.71 -20.97 -12.34
CA SER A 94 -6.45 -21.60 -11.05
C SER A 94 -6.25 -23.11 -11.15
N GLU A 95 -6.42 -23.70 -12.34
CA GLU A 95 -6.32 -25.14 -12.59
C GLU A 95 -4.93 -25.58 -13.09
N VAL A 96 -3.96 -24.65 -13.17
CA VAL A 96 -2.55 -24.91 -13.49
C VAL A 96 -1.63 -24.56 -12.33
#